data_AF-A0A6L7CC43-F1
#
_entry.id   AF-A0A6L7CC43-F1
#
_cell.length_a   1.000
_cell.length_b   1.000
_cell.length_c   1.000
_cell.angle_alpha   90.00
_cell.angle_beta   90.00
_cell.angle_gamma   90.00
#
_symmetry.space_group_name_H-M   'P 1'
#
loop_
_entity.id
_entity.type
_entity.pdbx_description
1 polymer ?
#
loop_
_entity_poly.entity_id
_entity_poly.type
_entity_poly.pdbx_seq_one_letter_code
_entity_poly.pdbx_strand_id
1 'polypeptide(L)'
;LLIAYLDKANFYVMEDSGAWEEDARLNTSSVALVTSGLERLSNLLSKKDSVFVSDLLREAKANELDEPLSTTRLNHLIDKGYERITLQLDLGGESPGYLEKDKHYREADAALLNVIYPANLAKINTRRKEQVLKIVKKLAGPYGIKRYEKDNYQSANFWFNDIKTDTDQNSHAKREKSFIPSTEAEWFFDSWYAKSAAIVYKESRKEEYLNDSVQFMNRSLAQITGENMIGANGRSVPEMALPESYNYIHKSGTLHEAPSPIIPLNWSKASMTLMLKEMSNLINDEGIK
;
A
#
# COMPACT_ATOMS: atom_id res chain seq x y z
N LEU A 1 5.74 -24.29 6.35
CA LEU A 1 4.97 -23.67 7.46
C LEU A 1 4.01 -22.57 6.98
N LEU A 2 4.48 -21.53 6.28
CA LEU A 2 3.63 -20.39 5.90
C LEU A 2 2.38 -20.76 5.07
N ILE A 3 2.51 -21.61 4.05
CA ILE A 3 1.36 -21.98 3.20
C ILE A 3 0.32 -22.78 3.99
N ALA A 4 0.79 -23.72 4.81
CA ALA A 4 -0.09 -24.47 5.72
C ALA A 4 -0.80 -23.55 6.73
N TYR A 5 -0.13 -22.51 7.23
CA TYR A 5 -0.76 -21.50 8.08
C TYR A 5 -1.85 -20.72 7.33
N LEU A 6 -1.54 -20.18 6.15
CA LEU A 6 -2.51 -19.41 5.34
C LEU A 6 -3.73 -20.24 4.97
N ASP A 7 -3.51 -21.53 4.70
CA ASP A 7 -4.56 -22.50 4.44
C ASP A 7 -5.44 -22.72 5.68
N LYS A 8 -4.85 -23.10 6.82
CA LYS A 8 -5.59 -23.36 8.06
C LYS A 8 -6.30 -22.13 8.62
N ALA A 9 -5.68 -20.96 8.50
CA ALA A 9 -6.26 -19.69 8.93
C ALA A 9 -7.35 -19.19 7.98
N ASN A 10 -7.50 -19.79 6.79
CA ASN A 10 -8.36 -19.29 5.72
C ASN A 10 -8.08 -17.81 5.45
N PHE A 11 -6.87 -17.48 5.00
CA PHE A 11 -6.39 -16.10 4.85
C PHE A 11 -7.38 -15.15 4.15
N TYR A 12 -8.19 -15.66 3.22
CA TYR A 12 -9.19 -14.91 2.46
C TYR A 12 -10.44 -14.52 3.28
N VAL A 13 -10.59 -14.98 4.53
CA VAL A 13 -11.64 -14.51 5.47
C VAL A 13 -11.07 -14.04 6.81
N MET A 14 -9.75 -14.11 6.98
CA MET A 14 -9.08 -13.75 8.22
C MET A 14 -8.89 -12.24 8.31
N GLU A 15 -9.16 -11.67 9.48
CA GLU A 15 -8.78 -10.30 9.79
C GLU A 15 -7.29 -10.20 10.10
N ASP A 16 -6.63 -9.15 9.61
CA ASP A 16 -5.23 -8.83 9.88
C ASP A 16 -5.03 -7.33 10.10
N SER A 17 -3.88 -6.94 10.66
CA SER A 17 -3.57 -5.54 10.96
C SER A 17 -3.27 -4.66 9.73
N GLY A 18 -3.29 -5.24 8.52
CA GLY A 18 -3.03 -4.55 7.27
C GLY A 18 -1.61 -4.00 7.14
N ALA A 19 -1.39 -3.20 6.10
CA ALA A 19 -0.11 -2.54 5.84
C ALA A 19 0.28 -1.47 6.87
N TRP A 20 -0.69 -1.07 7.71
CA TRP A 20 -0.57 0.05 8.64
C TRP A 20 -0.38 -0.37 10.09
N GLU A 21 -0.39 -1.68 10.36
CA GLU A 21 -0.20 -2.26 11.70
C GLU A 21 -1.24 -1.76 12.73
N GLU A 22 -2.50 -1.66 12.30
CA GLU A 22 -3.61 -1.12 13.06
C GLU A 22 -4.61 -2.21 13.49
N ASP A 23 -5.78 -1.80 13.99
CA ASP A 23 -6.90 -2.69 14.31
C ASP A 23 -7.16 -3.69 13.18
N ALA A 24 -7.23 -4.96 13.57
CA ALA A 24 -7.42 -6.07 12.66
C ALA A 24 -8.74 -5.92 11.90
N ARG A 25 -8.68 -6.12 10.59
CA ARG A 25 -9.84 -6.12 9.70
C ARG A 25 -9.55 -6.98 8.48
N LEU A 26 -10.58 -7.30 7.73
CA LEU A 26 -10.43 -7.99 6.47
C LEU A 26 -9.98 -6.99 5.39
N ASN A 27 -8.70 -7.02 5.04
CA ASN A 27 -8.06 -6.08 4.11
C ASN A 27 -7.98 -6.66 2.68
N THR A 28 -8.54 -5.96 1.69
CA THR A 28 -8.40 -6.31 0.25
C THR A 28 -6.94 -6.35 -0.18
N SER A 29 -6.15 -5.37 0.26
CA SER A 29 -4.72 -5.30 -0.04
C SER A 29 -3.93 -6.51 0.48
N SER A 30 -4.19 -6.96 1.71
CA SER A 30 -3.54 -8.13 2.32
C SER A 30 -3.88 -9.41 1.57
N VAL A 31 -5.18 -9.63 1.27
CA VAL A 31 -5.62 -10.81 0.50
C VAL A 31 -4.99 -10.80 -0.89
N ALA A 32 -4.86 -9.64 -1.53
CA ALA A 32 -4.21 -9.52 -2.84
C ALA A 32 -2.73 -9.91 -2.82
N LEU A 33 -1.97 -9.47 -1.80
CA LEU A 33 -0.56 -9.83 -1.66
C LEU A 33 -0.37 -11.33 -1.42
N VAL A 34 -1.18 -11.93 -0.53
CA VAL A 34 -1.12 -13.38 -0.28
C VAL A 34 -1.47 -14.16 -1.56
N THR A 35 -2.55 -13.78 -2.23
CA THR A 35 -3.00 -14.44 -3.48
C THR A 35 -1.89 -14.38 -4.54
N SER A 36 -1.22 -13.24 -4.70
CA SER A 36 -0.08 -13.09 -5.62
C SER A 36 1.09 -14.00 -5.25
N GLY A 37 1.43 -14.09 -3.95
CA GLY A 37 2.44 -15.00 -3.46
C GLY A 37 2.13 -16.46 -3.80
N LEU A 38 0.87 -16.88 -3.65
CA LEU A 38 0.40 -18.21 -3.99
C LEU A 38 0.44 -18.47 -5.51
N GLU A 39 0.06 -17.51 -6.36
CA GLU A 39 0.20 -17.63 -7.82
C GLU A 39 1.65 -17.83 -8.24
N ARG A 40 2.57 -17.03 -7.68
CA ARG A 40 4.00 -17.12 -7.97
C ARG A 40 4.58 -18.44 -7.49
N LEU A 41 4.14 -18.93 -6.34
CA LEU A 41 4.54 -20.24 -5.82
C LEU A 41 4.02 -21.37 -6.71
N SER A 42 2.75 -21.34 -7.11
CA SER A 42 2.16 -22.33 -8.03
C SER A 42 2.93 -22.39 -9.35
N ASN A 43 3.26 -21.23 -9.94
CA ASN A 43 4.08 -21.12 -11.14
C ASN A 43 5.54 -21.58 -10.94
N LEU A 44 6.07 -21.49 -9.73
CA LEU A 44 7.41 -21.99 -9.41
C LEU A 44 7.40 -23.52 -9.31
N LEU A 45 6.41 -24.09 -8.62
CA LEU A 45 6.25 -25.54 -8.43
C LEU A 45 5.96 -26.27 -9.75
N SER A 46 5.37 -25.60 -10.75
CA SER A 46 5.16 -26.19 -12.07
C SER A 46 6.45 -26.37 -12.88
N LYS A 47 7.58 -25.78 -12.46
CA LYS A 47 8.88 -25.90 -13.13
C LYS A 47 9.62 -27.15 -12.63
N LYS A 48 9.57 -28.22 -13.42
CA LYS A 48 10.02 -29.57 -13.06
C LYS A 48 11.53 -29.73 -12.78
N ASP A 49 12.37 -28.81 -13.26
CA ASP A 49 13.84 -28.92 -13.19
C ASP A 49 14.49 -28.03 -12.11
N SER A 50 13.77 -27.67 -11.06
CA SER A 50 14.29 -26.80 -10.00
C SER A 50 14.75 -27.60 -8.77
N VAL A 51 16.05 -27.51 -8.44
CA VAL A 51 16.61 -28.07 -7.19
C VAL A 51 15.87 -27.52 -5.97
N PHE A 52 15.58 -26.21 -5.97
CA PHE A 52 14.81 -25.57 -4.91
C PHE A 52 13.42 -26.20 -4.72
N VAL A 53 12.70 -26.48 -5.81
CA VAL A 53 11.36 -27.10 -5.74
C VAL A 53 11.46 -28.51 -5.18
N SER A 54 12.43 -29.30 -5.63
CA SER A 54 12.66 -30.65 -5.12
C SER A 54 12.97 -30.65 -3.62
N ASP A 55 13.85 -29.76 -3.16
CA ASP A 55 14.16 -29.63 -1.73
C ASP A 55 12.93 -29.16 -0.93
N LEU A 56 12.21 -28.14 -1.40
CA LEU A 56 11.00 -27.65 -0.74
C LEU A 56 9.94 -28.75 -0.56
N LEU A 57 9.68 -29.54 -1.61
CA LEU A 57 8.70 -30.63 -1.55
C LEU A 57 9.18 -31.76 -0.63
N ARG A 58 10.48 -32.07 -0.64
CA ARG A 58 11.05 -33.07 0.28
C ARG A 58 10.91 -32.62 1.74
N GLU A 59 11.30 -31.39 2.05
CA GLU A 59 11.17 -30.84 3.40
C GLU A 59 9.71 -30.74 3.84
N ALA A 60 8.82 -30.32 2.96
CA ALA A 60 7.38 -30.27 3.25
C ALA A 60 6.84 -31.65 3.60
N LYS A 61 7.20 -32.69 2.83
CA LYS A 61 6.79 -34.07 3.09
C LYS A 61 7.35 -34.60 4.40
N ALA A 62 8.63 -34.33 4.69
CA ALA A 62 9.27 -34.74 5.95
C ALA A 62 8.60 -34.12 7.20
N ASN A 63 7.93 -32.97 7.03
CA ASN A 63 7.21 -32.27 8.08
C ASN A 63 5.67 -32.43 7.99
N GLU A 64 5.16 -33.30 7.12
CA GLU A 64 3.70 -33.50 6.89
C GLU A 64 2.95 -32.21 6.47
N LEU A 65 3.61 -31.36 5.68
CA LEU A 65 3.10 -30.07 5.17
C LEU A 65 3.04 -30.03 3.63
N ASP A 66 3.04 -31.18 2.96
CA ASP A 66 3.02 -31.28 1.50
C ASP A 66 1.62 -31.11 0.89
N GLU A 67 0.54 -31.43 1.60
CA GLU A 67 -0.83 -31.26 1.10
C GLU A 67 -1.17 -29.80 0.74
N PRO A 68 -0.86 -28.78 1.56
CA PRO A 68 -1.05 -27.37 1.21
C PRO A 68 -0.23 -26.90 0.01
N LEU A 69 0.83 -27.62 -0.37
CA LEU A 69 1.64 -27.35 -1.56
C LEU A 69 1.16 -28.10 -2.79
N SER A 70 0.16 -28.96 -2.67
CA SER A 70 -0.42 -29.65 -3.83
C SER A 70 -1.02 -28.64 -4.80
N THR A 71 -0.91 -28.90 -6.10
CA THR A 71 -1.47 -28.03 -7.14
C THR A 71 -2.97 -27.79 -6.94
N THR A 72 -3.72 -28.82 -6.55
CA THR A 72 -5.15 -28.70 -6.26
C THR A 72 -5.42 -27.75 -5.09
N ARG A 73 -4.70 -27.90 -3.98
CA ARG A 73 -4.92 -27.05 -2.79
C ARG A 73 -4.48 -25.62 -3.03
N LEU A 74 -3.33 -25.40 -3.68
CA LEU A 74 -2.86 -24.06 -4.06
C LEU A 74 -3.85 -23.36 -4.99
N ASN A 75 -4.34 -24.03 -6.03
CA ASN A 75 -5.32 -23.44 -6.94
C ASN A 75 -6.62 -23.08 -6.22
N HIS A 76 -7.09 -23.94 -5.31
CA HIS A 76 -8.25 -23.64 -4.48
C HIS A 76 -8.05 -22.37 -3.63
N LEU A 77 -6.90 -22.22 -2.97
CA LEU A 77 -6.57 -21.03 -2.18
C LEU A 77 -6.46 -19.77 -3.02
N ILE A 78 -5.85 -19.87 -4.21
CA ILE A 78 -5.77 -18.78 -5.18
C ILE A 78 -7.17 -18.34 -5.61
N ASP A 79 -8.05 -19.29 -5.95
CA ASP A 79 -9.42 -19.00 -6.37
C ASP A 79 -10.22 -18.34 -5.24
N LYS A 80 -10.06 -18.81 -3.99
CA LYS A 80 -10.67 -18.17 -2.82
C LYS A 80 -10.17 -16.74 -2.59
N GLY A 81 -8.87 -16.50 -2.78
CA GLY A 81 -8.29 -15.17 -2.78
C GLY A 81 -8.95 -14.24 -3.80
N TYR A 82 -9.09 -14.70 -5.04
CA TYR A 82 -9.76 -13.95 -6.11
C TYR A 82 -11.24 -13.69 -5.85
N GLU A 83 -11.98 -14.69 -5.36
CA GLU A 83 -13.39 -14.53 -4.96
C GLU A 83 -13.52 -13.41 -3.94
N ARG A 84 -12.65 -13.40 -2.91
CA ARG A 84 -12.64 -12.37 -1.88
C ARG A 84 -12.28 -10.99 -2.42
N ILE A 85 -11.20 -10.88 -3.19
CA ILE A 85 -10.76 -9.59 -3.77
C ILE A 85 -11.87 -9.02 -4.66
N THR A 86 -12.47 -9.85 -5.52
CA THR A 86 -13.57 -9.45 -6.40
C THR A 86 -14.76 -8.93 -5.60
N LEU A 87 -15.19 -9.70 -4.58
CA LEU A 87 -16.29 -9.31 -3.72
C LEU A 87 -16.04 -7.95 -3.04
N GLN A 88 -14.85 -7.74 -2.46
CA GLN A 88 -14.56 -6.48 -1.78
C GLN A 88 -14.46 -5.31 -2.75
N LEU A 89 -13.85 -5.49 -3.93
CA LEU A 89 -13.86 -4.44 -4.95
C LEU A 89 -15.28 -4.15 -5.46
N ASP A 90 -16.18 -5.12 -5.52
CA ASP A 90 -17.59 -4.88 -5.85
C ASP A 90 -18.35 -4.12 -4.75
N LEU A 91 -18.02 -4.39 -3.49
CA LEU A 91 -18.62 -3.72 -2.34
C LEU A 91 -18.05 -2.33 -2.08
N GLY A 92 -16.84 -2.02 -2.55
CA GLY A 92 -16.39 -0.64 -2.65
C GLY A 92 -14.93 -0.34 -2.29
N GLY A 93 -14.11 -1.30 -1.84
CA GLY A 93 -12.72 -0.95 -1.54
C GLY A 93 -11.95 -1.87 -0.59
N GLU A 94 -11.27 -1.27 0.40
CA GLU A 94 -10.27 -1.95 1.23
C GLU A 94 -10.86 -2.90 2.25
N SER A 95 -11.87 -2.47 3.01
CA SER A 95 -12.58 -3.30 3.99
C SER A 95 -14.08 -2.96 3.99
N PRO A 96 -14.79 -3.16 2.87
CA PRO A 96 -16.15 -2.68 2.69
C PRO A 96 -17.22 -3.62 3.28
N GLY A 97 -16.82 -4.76 3.86
CA GLY A 97 -17.73 -5.73 4.47
C GLY A 97 -18.30 -5.31 5.84
N TYR A 98 -17.79 -4.23 6.42
CA TYR A 98 -18.26 -3.67 7.69
C TYR A 98 -19.31 -2.57 7.45
N LEU A 99 -20.07 -2.21 8.49
CA LEU A 99 -20.99 -1.08 8.41
C LEU A 99 -20.21 0.23 8.26
N GLU A 100 -20.70 1.20 7.47
CA GLU A 100 -19.99 2.47 7.22
C GLU A 100 -19.61 3.26 8.49
N LYS A 101 -20.36 3.06 9.59
CA LYS A 101 -20.10 3.70 10.89
C LYS A 101 -19.07 2.95 11.75
N ASP A 102 -18.72 1.74 11.36
CA ASP A 102 -17.73 0.91 12.04
C ASP A 102 -16.32 1.41 11.71
N LYS A 103 -15.44 1.46 12.72
CA LYS A 103 -14.05 1.90 12.55
C LYS A 103 -13.24 1.02 11.59
N HIS A 104 -13.66 -0.24 11.39
CA HIS A 104 -13.01 -1.17 10.47
C HIS A 104 -13.42 -0.92 9.01
N TYR A 105 -14.49 -0.16 8.74
CA TYR A 105 -14.91 0.15 7.38
C TYR A 105 -13.93 1.10 6.69
N ARG A 106 -13.44 0.71 5.51
CA ARG A 106 -12.65 1.56 4.63
C ARG A 106 -13.06 1.33 3.19
N GLU A 107 -13.62 2.37 2.58
CA GLU A 107 -13.76 2.43 1.12
C GLU A 107 -12.39 2.74 0.51
N ALA A 108 -11.88 3.96 0.76
CA ALA A 108 -10.58 4.39 0.27
C ALA A 108 -9.48 4.16 1.31
N ASP A 109 -8.45 3.42 0.89
CA ASP A 109 -7.19 3.24 1.61
C ASP A 109 -6.06 3.13 0.57
N ALA A 110 -4.94 3.83 0.77
CA ALA A 110 -3.79 3.80 -0.12
C ALA A 110 -3.18 2.39 -0.25
N ALA A 111 -3.40 1.50 0.73
CA ALA A 111 -2.96 0.11 0.66
C ALA A 111 -3.58 -0.66 -0.51
N LEU A 112 -4.74 -0.22 -1.04
CA LEU A 112 -5.35 -0.80 -2.25
C LEU A 112 -4.41 -0.78 -3.46
N LEU A 113 -3.43 0.13 -3.50
CA LEU A 113 -2.42 0.14 -4.56
C LEU A 113 -1.65 -1.19 -4.65
N ASN A 114 -1.58 -1.97 -3.56
CA ASN A 114 -1.00 -3.33 -3.57
C ASN A 114 -1.66 -4.24 -4.60
N VAL A 115 -2.96 -4.07 -4.88
CA VAL A 115 -3.72 -4.84 -5.88
C VAL A 115 -3.12 -4.68 -7.29
N ILE A 116 -2.61 -3.49 -7.58
CA ILE A 116 -1.93 -3.18 -8.85
C ILE A 116 -0.47 -3.58 -8.75
N TYR A 117 0.25 -3.03 -7.76
CA TYR A 117 1.66 -3.28 -7.52
C TYR A 117 1.94 -3.31 -6.02
N PRO A 118 2.58 -4.36 -5.47
CA PRO A 118 3.34 -5.40 -6.19
C PRO A 118 2.56 -6.68 -6.51
N ALA A 119 1.28 -6.82 -6.14
CA ALA A 119 0.56 -8.09 -6.29
C ALA A 119 0.51 -8.55 -7.77
N ASN A 120 0.29 -7.65 -8.74
CA ASN A 120 0.30 -7.98 -10.17
C ASN A 120 -0.46 -9.29 -10.49
N LEU A 121 -1.67 -9.39 -9.95
CA LEU A 121 -2.52 -10.58 -10.02
C LEU A 121 -3.01 -10.84 -11.45
N ALA A 122 -2.87 -12.07 -11.93
CA ALA A 122 -3.17 -12.44 -13.32
C ALA A 122 -4.65 -12.26 -13.70
N LYS A 123 -5.60 -12.47 -12.77
CA LYS A 123 -7.04 -12.36 -13.05
C LYS A 123 -7.63 -10.98 -12.73
N ILE A 124 -6.83 -10.04 -12.21
CA ILE A 124 -7.28 -8.65 -12.01
C ILE A 124 -7.11 -7.88 -13.33
N ASN A 125 -8.22 -7.64 -14.00
CA ASN A 125 -8.24 -6.91 -15.26
C ASN A 125 -8.02 -5.40 -15.08
N THR A 126 -7.74 -4.71 -16.19
CA THR A 126 -7.45 -3.28 -16.21
C THR A 126 -8.59 -2.44 -15.62
N ARG A 127 -9.87 -2.79 -15.87
CA ARG A 127 -11.02 -2.07 -15.29
C ARG A 127 -11.00 -2.06 -13.75
N ARG A 128 -10.60 -3.17 -13.11
CA ARG A 128 -10.45 -3.23 -11.65
C ARG A 128 -9.29 -2.39 -11.15
N LYS A 129 -8.18 -2.35 -11.89
CA LYS A 129 -7.04 -1.47 -11.56
C LYS A 129 -7.42 0.00 -11.67
N GLU A 130 -8.16 0.37 -12.72
CA GLU A 130 -8.74 1.72 -12.87
C GLU A 130 -9.66 2.08 -11.71
N GLN A 131 -10.50 1.14 -11.26
CA GLN A 131 -11.35 1.32 -10.08
C GLN A 131 -10.52 1.61 -8.82
N VAL A 132 -9.46 0.83 -8.58
CA VAL A 132 -8.52 1.03 -7.45
C VAL A 132 -7.90 2.43 -7.50
N LEU A 133 -7.37 2.85 -8.65
CA LEU A 133 -6.79 4.19 -8.80
C LEU A 133 -7.82 5.29 -8.49
N LYS A 134 -9.05 5.16 -8.99
CA LYS A 134 -10.12 6.13 -8.71
C LYS A 134 -10.49 6.22 -7.23
N ILE A 135 -10.51 5.10 -6.52
CA ILE A 135 -10.75 5.08 -5.08
C ILE A 135 -9.62 5.77 -4.34
N VAL A 136 -8.37 5.38 -4.60
CA VAL A 136 -7.19 5.93 -3.91
C VAL A 136 -6.98 7.41 -4.21
N LYS A 137 -7.28 7.87 -5.44
CA LYS A 137 -7.14 9.28 -5.83
C LYS A 137 -7.97 10.23 -4.96
N LYS A 138 -9.06 9.76 -4.35
CA LYS A 138 -9.87 10.54 -3.39
C LYS A 138 -9.05 10.98 -2.16
N LEU A 139 -7.98 10.26 -1.82
CA LEU A 139 -7.11 10.52 -0.68
C LEU A 139 -5.95 11.49 -1.01
N ALA A 140 -5.84 11.95 -2.25
CA ALA A 140 -4.78 12.86 -2.66
C ALA A 140 -4.99 14.25 -2.05
N GLY A 141 -4.02 14.71 -1.27
CA GLY A 141 -3.92 16.10 -0.81
C GLY A 141 -2.92 16.90 -1.64
N PRO A 142 -2.59 18.14 -1.26
CA PRO A 142 -1.62 18.99 -1.97
C PRO A 142 -0.16 18.50 -1.95
N TYR A 143 0.28 17.77 -0.93
CA TYR A 143 1.67 17.36 -0.71
C TYR A 143 1.90 15.85 -0.83
N GLY A 144 0.84 15.04 -0.86
CA GLY A 144 0.93 13.59 -0.94
C GLY A 144 -0.43 12.90 -0.98
N ILE A 145 -0.48 11.65 -0.57
CA ILE A 145 -1.72 10.86 -0.45
C ILE A 145 -1.85 10.40 0.99
N LYS A 146 -3.03 10.60 1.60
CA LYS A 146 -3.34 10.11 2.94
C LYS A 146 -3.38 8.57 2.95
N ARG A 147 -3.13 7.92 4.09
CA ARG A 147 -3.38 6.46 4.20
C ARG A 147 -4.86 6.15 3.99
N TYR A 148 -5.73 6.84 4.71
CA TYR A 148 -7.19 6.75 4.62
C TYR A 148 -7.79 7.99 5.33
N GLU A 149 -9.09 8.22 5.19
CA GLU A 149 -9.76 9.36 5.83
C GLU A 149 -9.79 9.23 7.36
N LYS A 150 -9.60 10.34 8.08
CA LYS A 150 -9.55 10.41 9.56
C LYS A 150 -8.38 9.65 10.19
N ASP A 151 -7.32 9.41 9.43
CA ASP A 151 -6.07 8.92 9.96
C ASP A 151 -5.46 9.93 10.94
N ASN A 152 -5.39 9.55 12.22
CA ASN A 152 -4.89 10.39 13.29
C ASN A 152 -3.37 10.24 13.55
N TYR A 153 -2.71 9.32 12.84
CA TYR A 153 -1.26 9.17 12.95
C TYR A 153 -0.56 10.31 12.21
N GLN A 154 0.33 11.01 12.92
CA GLN A 154 1.04 12.19 12.40
C GLN A 154 0.13 13.33 11.87
N SER A 155 -1.12 13.41 12.34
CA SER A 155 -1.98 14.56 12.05
C SER A 155 -1.42 15.86 12.61
N ALA A 156 -2.07 17.01 12.36
CA ALA A 156 -1.51 18.29 12.77
C ALA A 156 -1.09 18.35 14.25
N ASN A 157 0.09 18.93 14.49
CA ASN A 157 0.72 19.09 15.81
C ASN A 157 1.08 17.80 16.56
N PHE A 158 1.02 16.63 15.92
CA PHE A 158 1.36 15.33 16.53
C PHE A 158 2.66 15.35 17.33
N TRP A 159 3.72 15.93 16.76
CA TRP A 159 5.06 15.96 17.32
C TRP A 159 5.25 16.90 18.52
N PHE A 160 4.24 17.72 18.84
CA PHE A 160 4.27 18.63 19.99
C PHE A 160 3.41 18.14 21.17
N ASN A 161 2.73 17.00 21.03
CA ASN A 161 1.74 16.51 22.01
C ASN A 161 2.22 15.30 22.85
N ASP A 162 3.52 14.98 22.85
CA ASP A 162 4.09 13.81 23.57
C ASP A 162 3.33 12.50 23.30
N ILE A 163 3.10 12.26 22.00
CA ILE A 163 2.44 11.07 21.46
C ILE A 163 3.52 10.19 20.83
N LYS A 164 3.58 8.92 21.26
CA LYS A 164 4.50 7.94 20.66
C LYS A 164 3.99 7.49 19.30
N THR A 165 4.89 6.94 18.48
CA THR A 165 4.59 6.39 17.13
C THR A 165 4.31 4.87 17.15
N ASP A 166 4.10 4.26 18.32
CA ASP A 166 3.86 2.82 18.49
C ASP A 166 2.41 2.41 18.21
N THR A 167 2.09 1.13 18.41
CA THR A 167 0.74 0.56 18.22
C THR A 167 0.00 0.37 19.56
N ASP A 168 0.48 1.00 20.63
CA ASP A 168 -0.11 0.86 21.97
C ASP A 168 -1.47 1.55 22.06
N GLN A 169 -2.45 0.88 22.65
CA GLN A 169 -3.83 1.41 22.80
C GLN A 169 -3.88 2.80 23.45
N ASN A 170 -3.00 3.08 24.42
CA ASN A 170 -2.90 4.39 25.06
C ASN A 170 -2.41 5.48 24.10
N SER A 171 -1.48 5.17 23.21
CA SER A 171 -1.01 6.08 22.18
C SER A 171 -2.11 6.36 21.16
N HIS A 172 -2.85 5.33 20.73
CA HIS A 172 -4.00 5.48 19.85
C HIS A 172 -5.07 6.40 20.45
N ALA A 173 -5.46 6.19 21.72
CA ALA A 173 -6.44 7.04 22.38
C ALA A 173 -5.98 8.51 22.50
N LYS A 174 -4.68 8.75 22.72
CA LYS A 174 -4.12 10.11 22.71
C LYS A 174 -4.21 10.75 21.31
N ARG A 175 -3.89 10.00 20.26
CA ARG A 175 -3.99 10.47 18.86
C ARG A 175 -5.41 10.88 18.52
N GLU A 176 -6.39 10.03 18.82
CA GLU A 176 -7.81 10.32 18.58
C GLU A 176 -8.27 11.59 19.28
N LYS A 177 -7.87 11.77 20.55
CA LYS A 177 -8.23 12.97 21.32
C LYS A 177 -7.59 14.25 20.79
N SER A 178 -6.38 14.16 20.23
CA SER A 178 -5.61 15.28 19.70
C SER A 178 -5.83 15.51 18.20
N PHE A 179 -6.65 14.69 17.54
CA PHE A 179 -6.86 14.74 16.11
C PHE A 179 -7.53 16.06 15.70
N ILE A 180 -6.92 16.74 14.73
CA ILE A 180 -7.49 17.93 14.10
C ILE A 180 -8.05 17.47 12.75
N PRO A 181 -9.37 17.54 12.52
CA PRO A 181 -9.98 17.07 11.27
C PRO A 181 -9.35 17.70 10.03
N SER A 182 -9.24 16.91 8.95
CA SER A 182 -8.68 17.33 7.66
C SER A 182 -7.20 17.72 7.70
N THR A 183 -6.45 17.24 8.69
CA THR A 183 -5.01 17.45 8.82
C THR A 183 -4.21 16.15 8.85
N GLU A 184 -4.79 15.08 8.28
CA GLU A 184 -4.10 13.80 8.13
C GLU A 184 -2.74 13.99 7.44
N ALA A 185 -1.74 13.22 7.85
CA ALA A 185 -0.45 13.22 7.18
C ALA A 185 -0.59 12.78 5.72
N GLU A 186 0.18 13.42 4.84
CA GLU A 186 0.21 13.12 3.42
C GLU A 186 1.51 12.40 3.07
N TRP A 187 1.40 11.14 2.70
CA TRP A 187 2.52 10.22 2.62
C TRP A 187 3.19 10.23 1.26
N PHE A 188 4.36 9.58 1.18
CA PHE A 188 5.14 9.38 -0.05
C PHE A 188 4.42 8.59 -1.16
N PHE A 189 3.19 8.12 -0.93
CA PHE A 189 2.47 7.21 -1.82
C PHE A 189 2.19 7.80 -3.21
N ASP A 190 2.47 9.08 -3.45
CA ASP A 190 2.53 9.64 -4.80
C ASP A 190 3.39 8.82 -5.75
N SER A 191 4.59 8.40 -5.30
CA SER A 191 5.47 7.56 -6.10
C SER A 191 4.85 6.18 -6.40
N TRP A 192 4.10 5.62 -5.44
CA TRP A 192 3.42 4.34 -5.60
C TRP A 192 2.20 4.45 -6.52
N TYR A 193 1.42 5.53 -6.39
CA TYR A 193 0.29 5.84 -7.25
C TYR A 193 0.76 6.11 -8.67
N ALA A 194 1.80 6.92 -8.87
CA ALA A 194 2.37 7.22 -10.17
C ALA A 194 2.79 5.94 -10.89
N LYS A 195 3.55 5.06 -10.21
CA LYS A 195 3.90 3.75 -10.75
C LYS A 195 2.68 2.91 -11.13
N SER A 196 1.65 2.90 -10.29
CA SER A 196 0.43 2.14 -10.54
C SER A 196 -0.35 2.70 -11.73
N ALA A 197 -0.41 4.03 -11.87
CA ALA A 197 -1.01 4.73 -13.00
C ALA A 197 -0.25 4.44 -14.30
N ALA A 198 1.09 4.44 -14.28
CA ALA A 198 1.92 4.01 -15.40
C ALA A 198 1.58 2.59 -15.89
N ILE A 199 1.46 1.63 -14.96
CA ILE A 199 1.06 0.25 -15.28
C ILE A 199 -0.31 0.23 -15.97
N VAL A 200 -1.29 0.94 -15.40
CA VAL A 200 -2.64 1.01 -15.96
C VAL A 200 -2.67 1.72 -17.31
N TYR A 201 -1.85 2.75 -17.53
CA TYR A 201 -1.69 3.39 -18.83
C TYR A 201 -1.15 2.41 -19.89
N LYS A 202 -0.13 1.60 -19.56
CA LYS A 202 0.42 0.60 -20.50
C LYS A 202 -0.64 -0.38 -20.99
N GLU A 203 -1.56 -0.76 -20.10
CA GLU A 203 -2.65 -1.70 -20.40
C GLU A 203 -3.84 -1.05 -21.11
N SER A 204 -4.28 0.12 -20.63
CA SER A 204 -5.52 0.78 -21.11
C SER A 204 -5.29 1.74 -22.27
N ARG A 205 -4.09 2.32 -22.39
CA ARG A 205 -3.72 3.44 -23.26
C ARG A 205 -4.57 4.69 -23.11
N LYS A 206 -5.24 4.85 -21.96
CA LYS A 206 -6.00 6.07 -21.64
C LYS A 206 -5.05 7.14 -21.11
N GLU A 207 -5.00 8.28 -21.80
CA GLU A 207 -4.11 9.40 -21.48
C GLU A 207 -4.31 9.94 -20.06
N GLU A 208 -5.50 9.80 -19.48
CA GLU A 208 -5.77 10.19 -18.08
C GLU A 208 -4.78 9.55 -17.10
N TYR A 209 -4.38 8.29 -17.32
CA TYR A 209 -3.46 7.59 -16.44
C TYR A 209 -2.00 7.94 -16.71
N LEU A 210 -1.65 8.34 -17.94
CA LEU A 210 -0.33 8.92 -18.22
C LEU A 210 -0.19 10.27 -17.52
N ASN A 211 -1.20 11.14 -17.64
CA ASN A 211 -1.24 12.44 -17.00
C ASN A 211 -1.16 12.31 -15.47
N ASP A 212 -1.94 11.40 -14.89
CA ASP A 212 -1.86 11.06 -13.47
C ASP A 212 -0.45 10.57 -13.09
N SER A 213 0.12 9.65 -13.87
CA SER A 213 1.47 9.15 -13.60
C SER A 213 2.52 10.26 -13.55
N VAL A 214 2.49 11.20 -14.52
CA VAL A 214 3.41 12.34 -14.58
C VAL A 214 3.17 13.32 -13.44
N GLN A 215 1.90 13.66 -13.16
CA GLN A 215 1.54 14.60 -12.10
C GLN A 215 2.03 14.10 -10.73
N PHE A 216 1.70 12.85 -10.39
CA PHE A 216 2.06 12.27 -9.10
C PHE A 216 3.56 11.98 -9.00
N MET A 217 4.24 11.64 -10.12
CA MET A 217 5.71 11.59 -10.16
C MET A 217 6.31 12.96 -9.80
N ASN A 218 5.88 14.03 -10.46
CA ASN A 218 6.42 15.37 -10.22
C ASN A 218 6.19 15.82 -8.77
N ARG A 219 5.01 15.54 -8.20
CA ARG A 219 4.75 15.82 -6.79
C ARG A 219 5.62 14.98 -5.86
N SER A 220 5.83 13.69 -6.16
CA SER A 220 6.73 12.86 -5.35
C SER A 220 8.16 13.39 -5.33
N LEU A 221 8.66 13.96 -6.43
CA LEU A 221 9.98 14.60 -6.46
C LEU A 221 10.03 15.86 -5.58
N ALA A 222 8.92 16.59 -5.49
CA ALA A 222 8.79 17.75 -4.60
C ALA A 222 8.72 17.36 -3.10
N GLN A 223 8.55 16.07 -2.77
CA GLN A 223 8.61 15.57 -1.40
C GLN A 223 10.04 15.34 -0.90
N ILE A 224 11.06 15.52 -1.75
CA ILE A 224 12.47 15.47 -1.32
C ILE A 224 12.77 16.74 -0.51
N THR A 225 13.38 16.58 0.66
CA THR A 225 13.73 17.71 1.52
C THR A 225 14.81 18.60 0.88
N GLY A 226 14.59 19.91 0.94
CA GLY A 226 15.52 20.93 0.47
C GLY A 226 16.42 21.47 1.58
N GLU A 227 17.23 22.46 1.21
CA GLU A 227 18.15 23.16 2.11
C GLU A 227 17.42 23.82 3.29
N ASN A 228 18.00 23.71 4.49
CA ASN A 228 17.51 24.38 5.71
C ASN A 228 16.05 24.09 6.08
N MET A 229 15.46 22.98 5.62
CA MET A 229 14.09 22.60 5.99
C MET A 229 14.00 22.21 7.48
N ILE A 230 12.86 22.57 8.08
CA ILE A 230 12.49 22.22 9.45
C ILE A 230 11.39 21.16 9.40
N GLY A 231 11.60 20.04 10.09
CA GLY A 231 10.62 18.98 10.21
C GLY A 231 9.48 19.33 11.14
N ALA A 232 8.43 18.52 11.11
CA ALA A 232 7.20 18.73 11.86
C ALA A 232 7.38 18.70 13.40
N ASN A 233 8.55 18.27 13.89
CA ASN A 233 8.95 18.35 15.31
C ASN A 233 9.74 19.63 15.67
N GLY A 234 9.87 20.58 14.75
CA GLY A 234 10.60 21.83 14.95
C GLY A 234 12.13 21.71 14.88
N ARG A 235 12.67 20.60 14.38
CA ARG A 235 14.13 20.39 14.21
C ARG A 235 14.51 20.33 12.74
N SER A 236 15.75 20.69 12.42
CA SER A 236 16.27 20.55 11.05
C SER A 236 16.21 19.11 10.57
N VAL A 237 15.85 18.93 9.31
CA VAL A 237 15.87 17.63 8.61
C VAL A 237 17.07 17.59 7.64
N PRO A 238 17.63 16.40 7.35
CA PRO A 238 18.65 16.28 6.33
C PRO A 238 18.13 16.72 4.97
N GLU A 239 19.01 17.30 4.15
CA GLU A 239 18.74 17.65 2.75
C GLU A 239 18.75 16.41 1.85
N MET A 240 18.10 16.51 0.69
CA MET A 240 18.06 15.46 -0.32
C MET A 240 17.59 14.11 0.25
N ALA A 241 16.68 14.17 1.22
CA ALA A 241 16.19 13.02 1.94
C ALA A 241 14.67 12.88 1.73
N LEU A 242 14.21 11.63 1.80
CA LEU A 242 12.81 11.29 1.59
C LEU A 242 12.14 11.02 2.94
N PRO A 243 11.23 11.88 3.41
CA PRO A 243 10.48 11.65 4.63
C PRO A 243 9.45 10.55 4.42
N GLU A 244 8.91 10.06 5.53
CA GLU A 244 7.74 9.19 5.53
C GLU A 244 6.48 9.91 4.99
N SER A 245 6.30 11.17 5.37
CA SER A 245 5.14 11.98 5.01
C SER A 245 5.44 13.47 5.16
N TYR A 246 4.54 14.30 4.62
CA TYR A 246 4.38 15.69 5.00
C TYR A 246 3.25 15.77 6.03
N ASN A 247 3.51 16.46 7.12
CA ASN A 247 2.57 16.69 8.20
C ASN A 247 2.15 18.17 8.20
N TYR A 248 1.16 18.48 9.03
CA TYR A 248 0.72 19.84 9.26
C TYR A 248 1.09 20.34 10.65
N ILE A 249 1.33 21.63 10.76
CA ILE A 249 1.46 22.38 12.01
C ILE A 249 0.30 23.38 12.01
N HIS A 250 -0.61 23.22 12.96
CA HIS A 250 -1.76 24.11 13.11
C HIS A 250 -1.47 25.14 14.20
N LYS A 251 -1.35 26.41 13.81
CA LYS A 251 -1.08 27.52 14.72
C LYS A 251 -1.97 28.72 14.38
N SER A 252 -2.73 29.19 15.36
CA SER A 252 -3.58 30.39 15.24
C SER A 252 -4.53 30.38 14.03
N GLY A 253 -5.08 29.22 13.67
CA GLY A 253 -6.00 29.08 12.53
C GLY A 253 -5.32 28.86 11.17
N THR A 254 -3.98 28.84 11.13
CA THR A 254 -3.20 28.59 9.91
C THR A 254 -2.58 27.20 9.96
N LEU A 255 -2.56 26.51 8.81
CA LEU A 255 -1.84 25.27 8.60
C LEU A 255 -0.52 25.55 7.89
N HIS A 256 0.55 24.97 8.39
CA HIS A 256 1.86 24.98 7.75
C HIS A 256 2.29 23.54 7.54
N GLU A 257 2.68 23.19 6.33
CA GLU A 257 3.25 21.90 5.99
C GLU A 257 4.69 21.79 6.52
N ALA A 258 5.08 20.59 6.92
CA ALA A 258 6.46 20.27 7.27
C ALA A 258 6.73 18.78 7.04
N PRO A 259 7.93 18.39 6.57
CA PRO A 259 8.27 16.98 6.43
C PRO A 259 8.28 16.29 7.80
N SER A 260 7.86 15.04 7.82
CA SER A 260 7.96 14.18 9.00
C SER A 260 9.42 14.05 9.44
N PRO A 261 9.70 14.08 10.77
CA PRO A 261 11.03 13.79 11.29
C PRO A 261 11.44 12.31 11.13
N ILE A 262 10.54 11.44 10.68
CA ILE A 262 10.88 10.07 10.27
C ILE A 262 11.50 10.15 8.88
N ILE A 263 12.80 10.44 8.87
CA ILE A 263 13.57 10.68 7.65
C ILE A 263 15.03 10.23 7.82
N PRO A 264 15.63 9.55 6.82
CA PRO A 264 15.01 9.13 5.57
C PRO A 264 14.28 7.78 5.69
N LEU A 265 13.07 7.66 5.12
CA LEU A 265 12.32 6.42 5.10
C LEU A 265 12.74 5.53 3.93
N ASN A 266 13.13 4.28 4.22
CA ASN A 266 13.56 3.33 3.18
C ASN A 266 12.44 2.94 2.22
N TRP A 267 11.20 2.83 2.68
CA TRP A 267 10.06 2.55 1.81
C TRP A 267 9.84 3.69 0.81
N SER A 268 9.90 4.94 1.25
CA SER A 268 9.82 6.12 0.37
C SER A 268 10.89 6.09 -0.73
N LYS A 269 12.16 5.82 -0.36
CA LYS A 269 13.26 5.65 -1.33
C LYS A 269 13.01 4.52 -2.33
N ALA A 270 12.59 3.36 -1.85
CA ALA A 270 12.36 2.20 -2.69
C ALA A 270 11.20 2.47 -3.67
N SER A 271 10.11 3.06 -3.18
CA SER A 271 8.94 3.42 -3.97
C SER A 271 9.29 4.43 -5.08
N MET A 272 9.99 5.51 -4.74
CA MET A 272 10.46 6.49 -5.72
C MET A 272 11.40 5.86 -6.76
N THR A 273 12.36 5.04 -6.33
CA THR A 273 13.30 4.35 -7.23
C THR A 273 12.55 3.45 -8.23
N LEU A 274 11.59 2.67 -7.73
CA LEU A 274 10.77 1.76 -8.51
C LEU A 274 9.84 2.49 -9.48
N MET A 275 9.38 3.68 -9.11
CA MET A 275 8.59 4.57 -9.95
C MET A 275 9.45 5.19 -11.06
N LEU A 276 10.62 5.75 -10.75
CA LEU A 276 11.52 6.33 -11.75
C LEU A 276 11.94 5.31 -12.80
N LYS A 277 12.20 4.06 -12.38
CA LYS A 277 12.47 2.95 -13.31
C LYS A 277 11.29 2.68 -14.25
N GLU A 278 10.07 2.68 -13.73
CA GLU A 278 8.86 2.46 -14.53
C GLU A 278 8.64 3.59 -15.55
N MET A 279 8.83 4.84 -15.12
CA MET A 279 8.72 6.03 -15.95
C MET A 279 9.80 6.08 -17.04
N SER A 280 11.03 5.70 -16.71
CA SER A 280 12.11 5.58 -17.71
C SER A 280 11.76 4.54 -18.78
N ASN A 281 11.20 3.39 -18.39
CA ASN A 281 10.75 2.39 -19.35
C ASN A 281 9.64 2.92 -20.25
N LEU A 282 8.66 3.67 -19.69
CA LEU A 282 7.59 4.28 -20.49
C LEU A 282 8.13 5.21 -21.57
N ILE A 283 9.06 6.10 -21.23
CA ILE A 283 9.66 7.05 -22.17
C ILE A 283 10.42 6.32 -23.28
N ASN A 284 11.17 5.28 -22.91
CA ASN A 284 11.95 4.50 -23.88
C ASN A 284 11.05 3.64 -24.80
N ASP A 285 9.93 3.13 -24.30
CA ASP A 285 8.95 2.37 -25.09
C ASP A 285 8.24 3.27 -26.12
N GLU A 286 8.03 4.56 -25.82
CA GLU A 286 7.45 5.53 -26.76
C GLU A 286 8.46 6.04 -27.80
N GLY A 287 9.76 5.89 -27.56
CA GLY A 287 10.84 6.23 -28.50
C GLY A 287 11.07 5.24 -29.65
N ILE A 288 10.26 4.17 -29.78
CA ILE A 288 10.33 3.17 -30.87
C ILE A 288 9.03 3.20 -31.71
N LYS A 289 8.37 4.36 -31.84
CA LYS A 289 7.29 4.57 -32.81
C LYS A 289 7.64 5.60 -33.86
#